data_AF-A0A438IQV8-F1
#
_entry.id   AF-A0A438IQV8-F1
#
_cell.length_a   1.000
_cell.length_b   1.000
_cell.length_c   1.000
_cell.angle_alpha   90.00
_cell.angle_beta   90.00
_cell.angle_gamma   90.00
#
_symmetry.space_group_name_H-M   'P 1'
#
loop_
_entity.id
_entity.type
_entity.pdbx_description
1 polymer ?
#
loop_
_entity_poly.entity_id
_entity_poly.type
_entity_poly.pdbx_seq_one_letter_code
_entity_poly.pdbx_strand_id
1 'polypeptide(L)'
;MDAKALLFIQQGVGNNIFPRIMRASKAKEAWDILQQEFQGDKRTRSVKLQALRRELENMKMKENETLNEFSSKFMELVNQMKSYGEEISDKRIVEKLLISLPANLTQLWL
;
A
#
# COMPACT_ATOMS: atom_id res chain seq x y z
N MET A 1 6.59 19.61 -19.96
CA MET A 1 6.61 18.85 -18.68
C MET A 1 6.03 17.45 -18.88
N ASP A 2 4.83 17.30 -19.46
CA ASP A 2 4.19 15.99 -19.71
C ASP A 2 5.02 15.03 -20.59
N ALA A 3 5.51 15.48 -21.75
CA ALA A 3 6.33 14.64 -22.64
C ALA A 3 7.60 14.08 -21.98
N LYS A 4 8.23 14.87 -21.08
CA LYS A 4 9.40 14.44 -20.31
C LYS A 4 9.01 13.39 -19.25
N ALA A 5 7.87 13.56 -18.59
CA ALA A 5 7.34 12.57 -17.66
C ALA A 5 6.96 11.27 -18.36
N LEU A 6 6.33 11.34 -19.53
CA LEU A 6 6.01 10.18 -20.36
C LEU A 6 7.28 9.41 -20.75
N LEU A 7 8.32 10.12 -21.20
CA LEU A 7 9.61 9.51 -21.52
C LEU A 7 10.22 8.78 -20.32
N PHE A 8 10.20 9.39 -19.13
CA PHE A 8 10.72 8.74 -17.93
C PHE A 8 9.93 7.48 -17.54
N ILE A 9 8.61 7.50 -17.66
CA ILE A 9 7.79 6.29 -17.43
C ILE A 9 8.15 5.20 -18.43
N GLN A 10 8.28 5.56 -19.72
CA GLN A 10 8.62 4.63 -20.79
C GLN A 10 10.01 4.01 -20.63
N GLN A 11 11.00 4.77 -20.17
CA GLN A 11 12.35 4.29 -19.92
C GLN A 11 12.49 3.51 -18.60
N GLY A 12 11.60 3.76 -17.63
CA GLY A 12 11.62 3.11 -16.32
C GLY A 12 11.03 1.70 -16.30
N VAL A 13 10.33 1.29 -17.36
CA VAL A 13 9.73 -0.05 -17.46
C VAL A 13 10.61 -1.02 -18.24
N GLY A 14 10.54 -2.30 -17.89
CA GLY A 14 11.23 -3.36 -18.64
C GLY A 14 10.66 -3.54 -20.06
N ASN A 15 11.46 -4.14 -20.94
CA ASN A 15 11.10 -4.39 -22.35
C ASN A 15 9.80 -5.20 -22.52
N ASN A 16 9.45 -6.04 -21.53
CA ASN A 16 8.22 -6.82 -21.51
C ASN A 16 6.96 -5.99 -21.15
N ILE A 17 7.14 -4.82 -20.51
CA ILE A 17 6.06 -3.93 -20.08
C ILE A 17 5.91 -2.74 -21.03
N PHE A 18 6.99 -2.28 -21.66
CA PHE A 18 6.97 -1.17 -22.61
C PHE A 18 5.86 -1.26 -23.68
N PRO A 19 5.62 -2.41 -24.35
CA PRO A 19 4.56 -2.51 -25.37
C PRO A 19 3.15 -2.17 -24.85
N ARG A 20 2.91 -2.29 -23.54
CA ARG A 20 1.61 -1.97 -22.92
C ARG A 20 1.36 -0.46 -22.89
N ILE A 21 2.41 0.34 -22.75
CA ILE A 21 2.33 1.81 -22.61
C ILE A 21 2.83 2.57 -23.84
N MET A 22 3.36 1.88 -24.85
CA MET A 22 3.99 2.54 -26.01
C MET A 22 3.03 3.44 -26.81
N ARG A 23 1.72 3.15 -26.75
CA ARG A 23 0.68 3.93 -27.45
C ARG A 23 0.14 5.10 -26.63
N ALA A 24 0.54 5.22 -25.36
CA ALA A 24 0.09 6.31 -24.51
C ALA A 24 0.63 7.65 -25.04
N SER A 25 -0.28 8.60 -25.19
CA SER A 25 0.00 9.94 -25.70
C SER A 25 0.35 10.96 -24.61
N LYS A 26 0.01 10.63 -23.35
CA LYS A 26 0.23 11.47 -22.16
C LYS A 26 0.84 10.64 -21.04
N ALA A 27 1.63 11.28 -20.18
CA ALA A 27 2.23 10.59 -19.03
C ALA A 27 1.17 9.96 -18.12
N LYS A 28 0.04 10.66 -17.92
CA LYS A 28 -1.09 10.16 -17.12
C LYS A 28 -1.72 8.90 -17.70
N GLU A 29 -1.84 8.81 -19.02
CA GLU A 29 -2.39 7.64 -19.70
C GLU A 29 -1.48 6.42 -19.50
N ALA A 30 -0.17 6.59 -19.71
CA ALA A 30 0.82 5.53 -19.45
C ALA A 30 0.78 5.06 -18.00
N TRP A 31 0.70 6.01 -17.05
CA TRP A 31 0.57 5.70 -15.63
C TRP A 31 -0.71 4.94 -15.30
N ASP A 32 -1.86 5.35 -15.85
CA ASP A 32 -3.14 4.70 -15.60
C ASP A 32 -3.17 3.26 -16.17
N ILE A 33 -2.53 3.02 -17.32
CA ILE A 33 -2.34 1.66 -17.88
C ILE A 33 -1.50 0.80 -16.93
N LEU A 34 -0.37 1.30 -16.43
CA LEU A 34 0.46 0.58 -15.47
C LEU A 34 -0.30 0.29 -14.17
N GLN A 35 -1.04 1.27 -13.66
CA GLN A 35 -1.88 1.06 -12.48
C GLN A 35 -2.94 -0.02 -12.73
N GLN A 36 -3.60 -0.02 -13.88
CA GLN A 36 -4.59 -1.04 -14.22
C GLN A 36 -3.96 -2.43 -14.32
N GLU A 37 -2.79 -2.56 -14.94
CA GLU A 37 -2.08 -3.83 -15.10
C GLU A 37 -1.69 -4.45 -13.76
N PHE A 38 -1.11 -3.65 -12.86
CA PHE A 38 -0.50 -4.17 -11.63
C PHE A 38 -1.41 -4.07 -10.40
N GLN A 39 -2.34 -3.13 -10.35
CA GLN A 39 -3.23 -2.92 -9.22
C GLN A 39 -4.69 -3.28 -9.52
N GLY A 40 -5.07 -3.34 -10.80
CA GLY A 40 -6.45 -3.49 -11.27
C GLY A 40 -7.13 -2.13 -11.49
N ASP A 41 -8.38 -2.19 -11.98
CA ASP A 41 -9.18 -0.98 -12.19
C ASP A 41 -9.55 -0.28 -10.86
N LYS A 42 -10.21 0.87 -10.94
CA LYS A 42 -10.62 1.63 -9.74
C LYS A 42 -11.53 0.82 -8.81
N ARG A 43 -12.41 -0.03 -9.35
CA ARG A 43 -13.34 -0.85 -8.57
C ARG A 43 -12.59 -1.96 -7.85
N THR A 44 -11.73 -2.68 -8.55
CA THR A 44 -10.87 -3.73 -7.97
C THR A 44 -9.99 -3.14 -6.86
N ARG A 45 -9.36 -1.99 -7.08
CA ARG A 45 -8.57 -1.29 -6.06
C ARG A 45 -9.39 -0.93 -4.82
N SER A 46 -10.59 -0.40 -5.01
CA SER A 46 -11.50 -0.06 -3.90
C SER A 46 -11.88 -1.29 -3.08
N VAL A 47 -12.23 -2.41 -3.73
CA VAL A 47 -12.57 -3.66 -3.05
C VAL A 47 -11.37 -4.21 -2.26
N LYS A 48 -10.18 -4.23 -2.86
CA LYS A 48 -8.95 -4.64 -2.18
C LYS A 48 -8.65 -3.75 -0.97
N LEU A 49 -8.78 -2.44 -1.11
CA LEU A 49 -8.56 -1.50 0.00
C LEU A 49 -9.56 -1.72 1.15
N GLN A 50 -10.83 -2.03 0.86
CA GLN A 50 -11.80 -2.38 1.90
C GLN A 50 -11.42 -3.68 2.64
N ALA A 51 -10.91 -4.69 1.91
CA ALA A 51 -10.43 -5.92 2.53
C ALA A 51 -9.24 -5.63 3.48
N LEU A 52 -8.27 -4.83 3.03
CA LEU A 52 -7.11 -4.44 3.84
C LEU A 52 -7.52 -3.62 5.08
N ARG A 53 -8.48 -2.68 4.95
CA ARG A 53 -9.03 -1.95 6.11
C ARG A 53 -9.61 -2.91 7.14
N ARG A 54 -10.40 -3.89 6.69
CA ARG A 54 -10.97 -4.91 7.58
C ARG A 54 -9.89 -5.76 8.23
N GLU A 55 -8.85 -6.13 7.49
CA GLU A 55 -7.72 -6.89 8.03
C GLU A 55 -6.97 -6.09 9.10
N LEU A 56 -6.63 -4.82 8.83
CA LEU A 56 -5.97 -3.93 9.78
C LEU A 56 -6.79 -3.79 11.06
N GLU A 57 -8.11 -3.61 10.93
CA GLU A 57 -8.97 -3.48 12.10
C GLU A 57 -9.00 -4.73 12.98
N ASN A 58 -8.88 -5.92 12.36
CA ASN A 58 -8.89 -7.20 13.05
C ASN A 58 -7.49 -7.70 13.45
N MET A 59 -6.41 -7.02 13.06
CA MET A 59 -5.06 -7.40 13.46
C MET A 59 -4.91 -7.35 14.98
N LYS A 60 -4.39 -8.44 15.54
CA LYS A 60 -3.99 -8.58 16.94
C LYS A 60 -2.68 -9.36 16.97
N MET A 61 -1.77 -8.95 17.84
CA MET A 61 -0.54 -9.70 18.09
C MET A 61 -0.88 -11.05 18.71
N LYS A 62 -0.29 -12.12 18.19
CA LYS A 62 -0.49 -13.47 18.72
C LYS A 62 0.45 -13.72 19.91
N GLU A 63 0.07 -14.62 20.80
CA GLU A 63 0.89 -14.98 21.98
C GLU A 63 2.26 -15.54 21.61
N ASN A 64 2.36 -16.21 20.46
CA ASN A 64 3.59 -16.84 19.97
C ASN A 64 4.38 -15.97 18.97
N GLU A 65 3.99 -14.71 18.81
CA GLU A 65 4.61 -13.76 17.90
C GLU A 65 5.45 -12.76 18.69
N THR A 66 6.61 -12.35 18.18
CA THR A 66 7.41 -11.27 18.77
C THR A 66 6.87 -9.89 18.37
N LEU A 67 7.16 -8.86 19.16
CA LEU A 67 6.76 -7.49 18.84
C LEU A 67 7.28 -7.03 17.46
N ASN A 68 8.50 -7.42 17.10
CA ASN A 68 9.11 -7.05 15.82
C ASN A 68 8.45 -7.75 14.63
N GLU A 69 8.09 -9.03 14.77
CA GLU A 69 7.35 -9.75 13.73
C GLU A 69 5.97 -9.14 13.52
N PHE A 70 5.26 -8.84 14.61
CA PHE A 70 3.94 -8.23 14.55
C PHE A 70 3.99 -6.82 13.93
N SER A 71 4.91 -5.97 14.41
CA SER A 71 5.04 -4.59 13.91
C SER A 71 5.44 -4.56 12.43
N SER A 72 6.27 -5.51 11.98
CA SER A 72 6.63 -5.65 10.56
C SER A 72 5.41 -5.98 9.70
N LYS A 73 4.60 -6.98 10.09
CA LYS A 73 3.36 -7.34 9.37
C LYS A 73 2.35 -6.19 9.38
N PHE A 74 2.24 -5.50 10.52
CA PHE A 74 1.36 -4.35 10.66
C PHE A 74 1.74 -3.22 9.69
N MET A 75 3.04 -2.88 9.64
CA MET A 75 3.54 -1.85 8.74
C MET A 75 3.47 -2.27 7.27
N GLU A 76 3.66 -3.56 6.96
CA GLU A 76 3.46 -4.09 5.62
C GLU A 76 2.02 -3.83 5.15
N LEU A 77 1.02 -4.16 5.97
CA LEU A 77 -0.39 -3.94 5.65
C LEU A 77 -0.72 -2.45 5.47
N VAL A 78 -0.20 -1.59 6.35
CA VAL A 78 -0.34 -0.12 6.24
C VAL A 78 0.26 0.39 4.93
N ASN A 79 1.45 -0.09 4.55
CA ASN A 79 2.10 0.32 3.29
C ASN A 79 1.34 -0.16 2.06
N GLN A 80 0.76 -1.37 2.11
CA GLN A 80 -0.13 -1.84 1.04
C GLN A 80 -1.35 -0.92 0.89
N MET A 81 -1.99 -0.50 1.99
CA MET A 81 -3.10 0.45 1.94
C MET A 81 -2.69 1.80 1.33
N LYS A 82 -1.53 2.34 1.74
CA LYS A 82 -0.96 3.58 1.16
C LYS A 82 -0.72 3.45 -0.34
N SER A 83 -0.26 2.29 -0.81
CA SER A 83 -0.03 2.03 -2.25
C SER A 83 -1.31 2.01 -3.10
N TYR A 84 -2.46 1.75 -2.46
CA TYR A 84 -3.80 1.89 -3.07
C TYR A 84 -4.38 3.31 -2.94
N GLY A 85 -3.60 4.26 -2.41
CA GLY A 85 -3.97 5.67 -2.29
C GLY A 85 -4.64 6.05 -0.97
N GLU A 86 -4.62 5.19 0.05
CA GLU A 86 -5.11 5.55 1.39
C GLU A 86 -4.14 6.50 2.10
N GLU A 87 -4.66 7.61 2.61
CA GLU A 87 -3.93 8.49 3.51
C GLU A 87 -4.15 8.07 4.97
N ILE A 88 -3.09 7.64 5.64
CA ILE A 88 -3.12 7.21 7.05
C ILE A 88 -2.05 8.00 7.80
N SER A 89 -2.46 8.79 8.78
CA SER A 89 -1.54 9.58 9.62
C SER A 89 -0.73 8.69 10.56
N ASP A 90 0.49 9.12 10.88
CA ASP A 90 1.36 8.41 11.82
C ASP A 90 0.70 8.24 13.20
N LYS A 91 -0.06 9.24 13.65
CA LYS A 91 -0.87 9.15 14.86
C LYS A 91 -1.83 7.95 14.81
N ARG A 92 -2.59 7.81 13.73
CA ARG A 92 -3.55 6.70 13.57
C ARG A 92 -2.84 5.35 13.49
N ILE A 93 -1.67 5.30 12.84
CA ILE A 93 -0.83 4.09 12.76
C ILE A 93 -0.40 3.67 14.18
N VAL A 94 0.14 4.59 14.96
CA VAL A 94 0.59 4.33 16.34
C VAL A 94 -0.57 3.93 17.24
N GLU A 95 -1.67 4.67 17.23
CA GLU A 95 -2.87 4.35 18.03
C GLU A 95 -3.39 2.95 17.69
N LYS A 96 -3.50 2.61 16.41
CA LYS A 96 -3.97 1.29 15.99
C LYS A 96 -3.00 0.17 16.37
N LEU A 97 -1.69 0.40 16.22
CA LEU A 97 -0.67 -0.56 16.64
C LEU A 97 -0.80 -0.88 18.13
N LEU A 98 -0.89 0.16 18.98
CA LEU A 98 -1.00 0.01 20.44
C LEU A 98 -2.28 -0.75 20.84
N ILE A 99 -3.42 -0.47 20.19
CA ILE A 99 -4.69 -1.19 20.43
C ILE A 99 -4.59 -2.67 20.04
N SER A 100 -3.67 -3.03 19.14
CA SER A 100 -3.49 -4.40 18.66
C SER A 100 -2.47 -5.21 19.46
N LEU A 101 -1.73 -4.57 20.37
CA LEU A 101 -0.81 -5.24 21.30
C LEU A 101 -1.55 -5.80 22.53
N PRO A 102 -1.01 -6.84 23.19
CA PRO A 102 -1.54 -7.32 24.46
C PRO A 102 -1.20 -6.35 25.61
N ALA A 103 -2.07 -6.30 26.62
CA ALA A 103 -2.03 -5.28 27.68
C ALA A 103 -0.73 -5.25 28.50
N ASN A 104 -0.02 -6.38 28.62
CA ASN A 104 1.25 -6.46 29.32
C ASN A 104 2.38 -5.69 28.61
N LEU A 105 2.31 -5.53 27.29
CA LEU A 105 3.31 -4.79 26.52
C LEU A 105 3.02 -3.30 26.47
N THR A 106 1.76 -2.87 26.62
CA THR A 106 1.40 -1.44 26.63
C THR A 106 1.70 -0.77 27.98
N GLN A 107 1.76 -1.54 29.07
CA GLN A 107 2.12 -1.05 30.41
C GLN A 107 3.61 -0.72 30.58
N LEU A 108 4.50 -1.20 29.69
CA LEU A 108 5.95 -0.89 29.74
C LEU A 108 6.29 0.52 29.21
N TRP A 109 5.34 1.19 28.56
CA TRP A 109 5.52 2.51 27.92
C TRP A 109 4.70 3.61 28.62
N LEU A 110 4.13 3.31 29.79
CA LEU A 110 3.48 4.22 30.73
C LEU A 110 4.29 4.27 32.02
#